data_AF-A0A285UF21-F1
#
_entry.id   AF-A0A285UF21-F1
#
_cell.length_a   1.000
_cell.length_b   1.000
_cell.length_c   1.000
_cell.angle_alpha   90.00
_cell.angle_beta   90.00
_cell.angle_gamma   90.00
#
_symmetry.space_group_name_H-M   'P 1'
#
loop_
_entity.id
_entity.type
_entity.pdbx_description
1 polymer ?
#
loop_
_entity_poly.entity_id
_entity_poly.type
_entity_poly.pdbx_seq_one_letter_code
_entity_poly.pdbx_strand_id
1 'polypeptide(L)'
;MINYEANEVLVDESESSEDSDLVIRERPLLVSPTLATKLGFNEALVLQQIHVSAEEEPLSIAGHNWVHKTYPEWQQHYFPFWSEQTIYRIFKKLEQKSLIIAYKPKLHWFDQSKCYRINYERLEEFLEGDE
;
A
#
# COMPACT_ATOMS: atom_id res chain seq x y z
N MET A 1 -34.62 -48.78 -42.78
CA MET A 1 -33.53 -47.79 -42.64
C MET A 1 -34.16 -46.41 -42.76
N ILE A 2 -34.38 -45.75 -41.63
CA ILE A 2 -34.64 -44.31 -41.55
C ILE A 2 -33.86 -43.86 -40.33
N ASN A 3 -32.82 -43.05 -40.56
CA ASN A 3 -31.85 -42.66 -39.54
C ASN A 3 -32.45 -41.62 -38.60
N TYR A 4 -32.10 -41.75 -37.32
CA TYR A 4 -32.23 -40.73 -36.29
C TYR A 4 -31.43 -39.49 -36.72
N GLU A 5 -32.12 -38.41 -37.09
CA GLU A 5 -31.53 -37.09 -36.97
C GLU A 5 -31.71 -36.67 -35.51
N ALA A 6 -30.64 -36.88 -34.75
CA ALA A 6 -30.48 -36.30 -33.43
C ALA A 6 -30.55 -34.78 -33.59
N ASN A 7 -31.56 -34.20 -32.95
CA ASN A 7 -31.65 -32.77 -32.72
C ASN A 7 -30.48 -32.43 -31.78
N GLU A 8 -29.35 -31.97 -32.33
CA GLU A 8 -28.33 -31.25 -31.56
C GLU A 8 -28.98 -29.95 -31.08
N VAL A 9 -29.66 -30.03 -29.94
CA VAL A 9 -29.89 -28.88 -29.10
C VAL A 9 -28.51 -28.49 -28.61
N LEU A 10 -27.92 -27.48 -29.27
CA LEU A 10 -26.85 -26.68 -28.72
C LEU A 10 -27.39 -26.05 -27.43
N VAL A 11 -27.28 -26.78 -26.32
CA VAL A 11 -27.28 -26.16 -25.00
C VAL A 11 -25.95 -25.43 -24.97
N ASP A 12 -26.01 -24.13 -25.24
CA ASP A 12 -24.94 -23.22 -24.92
C ASP A 12 -24.67 -23.37 -23.43
N GLU A 13 -23.64 -24.14 -23.07
CA GLU A 13 -23.05 -24.17 -21.73
C GLU A 13 -22.32 -22.83 -21.47
N SER A 14 -23.02 -21.70 -21.67
CA SER A 14 -22.63 -20.42 -21.11
C SER A 14 -22.97 -20.37 -19.62
N GLU A 15 -22.48 -21.36 -18.88
CA GLU A 15 -22.37 -21.34 -17.44
C GLU A 15 -20.88 -21.18 -17.08
N SER A 16 -20.34 -19.99 -17.33
CA SER A 16 -19.14 -19.47 -16.64
C SER A 16 -19.11 -17.96 -16.82
N SER A 17 -19.16 -17.11 -15.80
CA SER A 17 -19.14 -17.33 -14.36
C SER A 17 -19.87 -16.13 -13.74
N GLU A 18 -20.99 -16.35 -13.06
CA GLU A 18 -21.50 -15.40 -12.07
C GLU A 18 -20.66 -15.43 -10.78
N ASP A 19 -19.35 -15.71 -10.86
CA ASP A 19 -18.38 -15.32 -9.83
C ASP A 19 -18.10 -13.82 -9.98
N SER A 20 -19.18 -13.07 -9.79
CA SER A 20 -19.20 -11.64 -9.53
C SER A 20 -18.08 -11.28 -8.56
N ASP A 21 -17.31 -10.24 -8.90
CA ASP A 21 -16.54 -9.24 -8.11
C ASP A 21 -16.35 -9.35 -6.57
N LEU A 22 -16.56 -10.49 -5.94
CA LEU A 22 -16.49 -10.75 -4.50
C LEU A 22 -15.06 -11.11 -4.05
N VAL A 23 -14.14 -11.29 -5.00
CA VAL A 23 -12.74 -11.64 -4.74
C VAL A 23 -11.86 -10.43 -5.03
N ILE A 24 -11.08 -10.02 -4.04
CA ILE A 24 -10.10 -8.94 -4.18
C ILE A 24 -9.03 -9.39 -5.18
N ARG A 25 -9.01 -8.75 -6.36
CA ARG A 25 -8.01 -9.02 -7.42
C ARG A 25 -6.74 -8.17 -7.27
N GLU A 26 -6.80 -7.15 -6.42
CA GLU A 26 -5.68 -6.28 -6.07
C GLU A 26 -5.05 -6.71 -4.73
N ARG A 27 -3.86 -6.19 -4.41
CA ARG A 27 -3.27 -6.48 -3.11
C ARG A 27 -4.06 -5.75 -2.02
N PRO A 28 -4.58 -6.46 -0.99
CA PRO A 28 -5.33 -5.81 0.06
C PRO A 28 -4.45 -4.88 0.89
N LEU A 29 -5.02 -3.74 1.29
CA LEU A 29 -4.38 -2.84 2.24
C LEU A 29 -4.63 -3.36 3.66
N LEU A 30 -3.59 -3.92 4.28
CA LEU A 30 -3.63 -4.40 5.65
C LEU A 30 -3.24 -3.27 6.62
N VAL A 31 -3.82 -3.27 7.82
CA VAL A 31 -3.42 -2.36 8.91
C VAL A 31 -3.72 -2.99 10.26
N SER A 32 -2.83 -2.79 11.24
CA SER A 32 -3.07 -3.21 12.62
C SER A 32 -4.13 -2.31 13.28
N PRO A 33 -5.25 -2.87 13.78
CA PRO A 33 -6.25 -2.08 14.50
C PRO A 33 -5.65 -1.38 15.73
N THR A 34 -4.76 -2.06 16.47
CA THR A 34 -4.09 -1.49 17.64
C THR A 34 -3.27 -0.26 17.28
N LEU A 35 -2.52 -0.33 16.18
CA LEU A 35 -1.75 0.83 15.69
C LEU A 35 -2.68 1.95 15.22
N ALA A 36 -3.75 1.62 14.51
CA ALA A 36 -4.72 2.60 14.02
C ALA A 36 -5.44 3.32 15.17
N THR A 37 -5.73 2.64 16.28
CA THR A 37 -6.32 3.25 17.48
C THR A 37 -5.38 4.26 18.14
N LYS A 38 -4.09 3.93 18.29
CA LYS A 38 -3.11 4.81 18.95
C LYS A 38 -2.65 5.96 18.06
N LEU A 39 -2.38 5.67 16.79
CA LEU A 39 -1.73 6.63 15.89
C LEU A 39 -2.72 7.43 15.02
N GLY A 40 -3.87 6.82 14.70
CA GLY A 40 -4.79 7.26 13.65
C GLY A 40 -4.76 6.31 12.44
N PHE A 41 -5.92 6.04 11.86
CA PHE A 41 -6.08 5.07 10.77
C PHE A 41 -5.21 5.38 9.54
N ASN A 42 -5.23 6.62 9.06
CA ASN A 42 -4.50 7.01 7.86
C ASN A 42 -2.99 6.94 8.05
N GLU A 43 -2.51 7.43 9.19
CA GLU A 43 -1.10 7.38 9.59
C GLU A 43 -0.61 5.94 9.75
N ALA A 44 -1.40 5.07 10.39
CA ALA A 44 -1.10 3.65 10.54
C ALA A 44 -1.06 2.92 9.17
N LEU A 45 -1.98 3.26 8.27
CA LEU A 45 -2.03 2.68 6.93
C LEU A 45 -0.79 3.05 6.11
N VAL A 46 -0.37 4.31 6.14
CA VAL A 46 0.86 4.76 5.46
C VAL A 46 2.10 4.09 6.06
N LEU A 47 2.20 3.99 7.39
CA LEU A 47 3.30 3.25 8.02
C LEU A 47 3.37 1.80 7.54
N GLN A 48 2.24 1.10 7.51
CA GLN A 48 2.20 -0.28 7.04
C GLN A 48 2.68 -0.40 5.60
N GLN A 49 2.28 0.52 4.71
CA GLN A 49 2.72 0.46 3.32
C GLN A 49 4.18 0.84 3.11
N ILE A 50 4.75 1.70 3.95
CA ILE A 50 6.21 1.92 3.97
C ILE A 50 6.93 0.62 4.37
N HIS A 51 6.46 -0.07 5.40
CA HIS A 51 7.05 -1.34 5.84
C HIS A 51 7.05 -2.39 4.72
N VAL A 52 5.87 -2.68 4.15
CA VAL A 52 5.73 -3.69 3.09
C VAL A 52 6.57 -3.33 1.86
N SER A 53 6.56 -2.05 1.44
CA SER A 53 7.37 -1.61 0.30
C SER A 53 8.87 -1.78 0.55
N ALA A 54 9.33 -1.55 1.80
CA ALA A 54 10.74 -1.69 2.17
C ALA A 54 11.20 -3.15 2.21
N GLU A 55 10.27 -4.10 2.43
CA GLU A 55 10.56 -5.54 2.40
C GLU A 55 10.59 -6.08 0.97
N GLU A 56 9.75 -5.55 0.07
CA GLU A 56 9.64 -6.02 -1.31
C GLU A 56 10.76 -5.51 -2.21
N GLU A 57 11.09 -4.23 -2.10
CA GLU A 57 12.09 -3.57 -2.92
C GLU A 57 13.05 -2.74 -2.03
N PRO A 58 13.87 -3.40 -1.20
CA PRO A 58 14.72 -2.71 -0.25
C PRO A 58 15.80 -1.89 -0.95
N LEU A 59 15.76 -0.57 -0.79
CA LEU A 59 16.91 0.28 -1.06
C LEU A 59 17.81 0.30 0.19
N SER A 60 18.84 -0.54 0.21
CA SER A 60 19.75 -0.63 1.36
C SER A 60 20.71 0.56 1.40
N ILE A 61 20.56 1.43 2.39
CA ILE A 61 21.43 2.59 2.62
C ILE A 61 21.80 2.62 4.10
N ALA A 62 23.11 2.57 4.38
CA ALA A 62 23.67 2.63 5.73
C ALA A 62 23.07 1.59 6.71
N GLY A 63 22.85 0.35 6.23
CA GLY A 63 22.32 -0.74 7.05
C GLY A 63 20.81 -0.68 7.30
N HIS A 64 20.08 0.22 6.64
CA HIS A 64 18.63 0.31 6.72
C HIS A 64 17.98 0.09 5.35
N ASN A 65 16.78 -0.48 5.34
CA ASN A 65 15.94 -0.59 4.16
C ASN A 65 15.10 0.69 4.00
N TRP A 66 15.18 1.30 2.84
CA TRP A 66 14.44 2.51 2.47
C TRP A 66 13.48 2.23 1.33
N VAL A 67 12.43 3.03 1.27
CA VAL A 67 11.49 3.08 0.14
C VAL A 67 11.70 4.39 -0.58
N HIS A 68 12.05 4.33 -1.86
CA HIS A 68 12.18 5.51 -2.71
C HIS A 68 10.96 5.62 -3.62
N LYS A 69 10.07 6.59 -3.33
CA LYS A 69 8.85 6.86 -4.12
C LYS A 69 8.45 8.35 -4.05
N THR A 70 7.85 8.84 -5.11
CA THR A 70 7.18 10.14 -5.21
C THR A 70 5.74 10.06 -4.69
N TYR A 71 5.11 11.20 -4.37
CA TYR A 71 3.69 11.20 -3.96
C TYR A 71 2.72 10.69 -5.04
N PRO A 72 2.91 10.99 -6.34
CA PRO A 72 2.15 10.34 -7.41
C PRO A 72 2.27 8.81 -7.40
N GLU A 73 3.47 8.25 -7.19
CA GLU A 73 3.66 6.79 -7.12
C GLU A 73 2.96 6.19 -5.90
N TRP A 74 3.03 6.85 -4.74
CA TRP A 74 2.27 6.44 -3.55
C TRP A 74 0.76 6.43 -3.82
N GLN A 75 0.25 7.44 -4.52
CA GLN A 75 -1.15 7.53 -4.90
C GLN A 75 -1.53 6.39 -5.85
N GLN A 76 -0.76 6.21 -6.93
CA GLN A 76 -1.07 5.23 -7.97
C GLN A 76 -1.03 3.79 -7.45
N HIS A 77 -0.08 3.45 -6.58
CA HIS A 77 0.15 2.07 -6.18
C HIS A 77 -0.60 1.66 -4.91
N TYR A 78 -0.83 2.58 -3.96
CA TYR A 78 -1.37 2.23 -2.64
C TYR A 78 -2.58 3.05 -2.22
N PHE A 79 -2.65 4.33 -2.64
CA PHE A 79 -3.65 5.27 -2.13
C PHE A 79 -4.44 6.00 -3.23
N PRO A 80 -5.06 5.28 -4.20
CA PRO A 80 -5.76 5.92 -5.33
C PRO A 80 -6.98 6.74 -4.88
N PHE A 81 -7.46 6.50 -3.67
CA PHE A 81 -8.58 7.19 -3.02
C PHE A 81 -8.18 8.49 -2.29
N TRP A 82 -6.89 8.81 -2.18
CA TRP A 82 -6.42 10.08 -1.63
C TRP A 82 -5.83 10.97 -2.72
N SER A 83 -5.93 12.29 -2.55
CA SER A 83 -5.14 13.22 -3.36
C SER A 83 -3.67 13.21 -2.92
N GLU A 84 -2.76 13.55 -3.82
CA GLU A 84 -1.34 13.75 -3.49
C GLU A 84 -1.15 14.69 -2.29
N GLN A 85 -2.00 15.73 -2.18
CA GLN A 85 -1.96 16.69 -1.08
C GLN A 85 -2.31 16.05 0.28
N THR A 86 -3.24 15.09 0.30
CA THR A 86 -3.60 14.32 1.49
C THR A 86 -2.47 13.38 1.88
N ILE A 87 -1.90 12.66 0.91
CA ILE A 87 -0.73 11.79 1.12
C ILE A 87 0.43 12.60 1.71
N TYR A 88 0.78 13.74 1.09
CA TYR A 88 1.79 14.66 1.59
C TYR A 88 1.54 15.07 3.05
N ARG A 89 0.30 15.42 3.40
CA ARG A 89 -0.06 15.80 4.78
C ARG A 89 0.14 14.65 5.77
N ILE A 90 -0.20 13.43 5.39
CA ILE A 90 -0.01 12.24 6.24
C ILE A 90 1.49 11.96 6.46
N PHE A 91 2.28 11.93 5.38
CA PHE A 91 3.74 11.78 5.47
C PHE A 91 4.36 12.87 6.33
N LYS A 92 3.97 14.14 6.15
CA LYS A 92 4.45 15.25 6.96
C LYS A 92 4.13 15.09 8.45
N LYS A 93 2.95 14.59 8.81
CA LYS A 93 2.60 14.30 10.21
C LYS A 93 3.48 13.20 10.80
N LEU A 94 3.71 12.12 10.05
CA LEU A 94 4.59 11.02 10.47
C LEU A 94 6.04 11.50 10.65
N GLU A 95 6.55 12.32 9.73
CA GLU A 95 7.87 12.98 9.84
C GLU A 95 7.92 13.86 11.11
N GLN A 96 6.90 14.68 11.36
CA GLN A 96 6.83 15.55 12.55
C GLN A 96 6.80 14.76 13.86
N LYS A 97 6.16 13.59 13.88
CA LYS A 97 6.18 12.67 15.02
C LYS A 97 7.48 11.86 15.13
N SER A 98 8.40 12.01 14.17
CA SER A 98 9.65 11.24 14.04
C SER A 98 9.44 9.72 13.92
N LEU A 99 8.25 9.29 13.50
CA LEU A 99 7.90 7.87 13.28
C LEU A 99 8.44 7.36 11.96
N ILE A 100 8.65 8.26 11.00
CA ILE A 100 9.39 7.98 9.76
C ILE A 100 10.55 8.94 9.62
N ILE A 101 11.62 8.46 9.00
CA ILE A 101 12.78 9.25 8.61
C ILE A 101 12.71 9.45 7.11
N ALA A 102 12.76 10.71 6.69
CA ALA A 102 12.78 11.10 5.29
C ALA A 102 14.18 11.56 4.88
N TYR A 103 14.66 11.05 3.74
CA TYR A 103 15.89 11.47 3.10
C TYR A 103 15.57 11.91 1.67
N LYS A 104 16.04 13.09 1.25
CA LYS A 104 15.93 13.51 -0.14
C LYS A 104 17.29 13.36 -0.83
N PRO A 105 17.43 12.46 -1.82
CA PRO A 105 18.63 12.40 -2.63
C PRO A 105 18.84 13.73 -3.36
N LYS A 106 20.07 14.28 -3.34
CA LYS A 106 20.39 15.56 -4.00
C LYS A 106 20.55 15.47 -5.53
N LEU A 107 20.04 14.42 -6.19
CA LEU A 107 20.39 14.15 -7.59
C LEU A 107 19.91 15.26 -8.55
N HIS A 108 18.67 15.75 -8.42
CA HIS A 108 18.15 16.82 -9.27
C HIS A 108 17.18 17.75 -8.54
N TRP A 109 17.14 19.04 -8.91
CA TRP A 109 16.26 20.05 -8.29
C TRP A 109 14.76 19.80 -8.56
N PHE A 110 14.45 19.16 -9.70
CA PHE A 110 13.09 18.78 -10.10
C PHE A 110 12.67 17.41 -9.57
N ASP A 111 13.60 16.65 -8.97
CA ASP A 111 13.27 15.37 -8.36
C ASP A 111 12.49 15.63 -7.07
N GLN A 112 11.21 15.27 -7.07
CA GLN A 112 10.31 15.39 -5.93
C GLN A 112 10.25 14.10 -5.10
N SER A 113 11.00 13.07 -5.50
CA SER A 113 11.06 11.82 -4.75
C SER A 113 11.73 12.03 -3.39
N LYS A 114 11.29 11.21 -2.44
CA LYS A 114 11.87 11.11 -1.10
C LYS A 114 12.05 9.64 -0.77
N CYS A 115 13.16 9.33 -0.13
CA CYS A 115 13.37 8.05 0.51
C CYS A 115 12.75 8.10 1.91
N TYR A 116 11.99 7.07 2.28
CA TYR A 116 11.40 6.93 3.60
C TYR A 116 11.83 5.61 4.23
N ARG A 117 12.02 5.63 5.55
CA ARG A 117 12.08 4.41 6.37
C ARG A 117 11.33 4.63 7.67
N ILE A 118 10.88 3.53 8.28
CA ILE A 118 10.30 3.58 9.62
C ILE A 118 11.42 3.78 10.65
N ASN A 119 11.15 4.60 11.65
CA ASN A 119 11.94 4.69 12.86
C ASN A 119 11.35 3.73 13.90
N TYR A 120 11.77 2.46 13.86
CA TYR A 120 11.19 1.41 14.71
C TYR A 120 11.39 1.68 16.20
N GLU A 121 12.56 2.19 16.61
CA GLU A 121 12.84 2.59 17.99
C GLU A 121 11.81 3.63 18.48
N ARG A 122 11.59 4.69 17.71
CA ARG A 122 10.61 5.73 18.06
C ARG A 122 9.16 5.21 18.03
N LEU A 123 8.86 4.27 17.12
CA LEU A 123 7.54 3.67 17.03
C LEU A 123 7.24 2.79 18.24
N GLU A 124 8.20 2.01 18.72
CA GLU A 124 8.07 1.22 19.95
C GLU A 124 7.83 2.12 21.15
N GLU A 125 8.66 3.14 21.36
CA GLU A 125 8.46 4.13 22.43
C GLU A 125 7.10 4.83 22.36
N PHE A 126 6.62 5.14 21.15
CA PHE A 126 5.30 5.75 20.95
C PHE A 126 4.18 4.79 21.38
N LEU A 127 4.35 3.48 21.17
CA LEU A 127 3.36 2.49 21.55
C LEU A 127 3.41 2.15 23.04
N GLU A 128 4.59 2.17 23.67
CA GLU A 128 4.77 1.91 25.10
C GLU A 128 4.37 3.10 25.99
N GLY A 129 4.58 4.33 25.52
CA GLY A 129 4.28 5.56 26.28
C GLY A 129 2.78 5.91 26.43
N ASP A 130 1.89 5.07 25.91
CA ASP A 130 0.42 5.22 25.98
C ASP A 130 -0.23 4.26 27.03
N GLU A 131 0.55 3.64 27.92
CA GLU A 131 0.05 2.90 29.11
C GLU A 131 -0.17 3.80 30.34
#